data_AF-A0A5Q3L4R2-F1
#
_entry.id   AF-A0A5Q3L4R2-F1
#
_cell.length_a   1.000
_cell.length_b   1.000
_cell.length_c   1.000
_cell.angle_alpha   90.00
_cell.angle_beta   90.00
_cell.angle_gamma   90.00
#
_symmetry.space_group_name_H-M   'P 1'
#
loop_
_entity.id
_entity.type
_entity.pdbx_description
1 polymer ?
#
loop_
_entity_poly.entity_id
_entity_poly.type
_entity_poly.pdbx_seq_one_letter_code
_entity_poly.pdbx_strand_id
1 'polypeptide(L)'
;MPRTFKLTWQPGSSGRSGRWRKRYKRKVYYFDGGNGKSDRAAYNVALEAWVILKAKIDQATPRPHQVDYENTIQEWEKVFQWSNRHRDIRTAEEAYKKLETLKKRLEAPSLKPLRREDRFTSRFELPVIELPDNLTSAASRIALEQVQFGSSPKLTKERATEILQLLDGSPERIAGEVWADRLRSEEHRKISSNDTLYSYVEEYIQHKEQQYQTDELTSNRLYAIQLHLSYFRDWRGKDTAISEIDGKTLMQYKSRLLDEVKKKNWGRTTARHYLVTVKAFVRWLWQIEAIPSRPR
;
A
#
# COMPACT_ATOMS: atom_id res chain seq x y z
N MET A 1 -19.24 -48.98 -13.41
CA MET A 1 -19.25 -47.97 -12.33
C MET A 1 -19.85 -46.65 -12.85
N PRO A 2 -20.91 -46.11 -12.24
CA PRO A 2 -21.49 -44.84 -12.66
C PRO A 2 -20.49 -43.69 -12.46
N ARG A 3 -20.22 -42.93 -13.52
CA ARG A 3 -19.32 -41.76 -13.46
C ARG A 3 -20.06 -40.59 -12.80
N THR A 4 -19.53 -40.08 -11.70
CA THR A 4 -20.02 -38.86 -11.05
C THR A 4 -19.60 -37.63 -11.85
N PHE A 5 -20.55 -36.99 -12.53
CA PHE A 5 -20.34 -35.72 -13.23
C PHE A 5 -20.09 -34.57 -12.22
N LYS A 6 -19.15 -33.66 -12.53
CA LYS A 6 -18.83 -32.49 -11.68
C LYS A 6 -19.87 -31.37 -11.79
N LEU A 7 -20.61 -31.33 -12.91
CA LEU A 7 -21.70 -30.41 -13.22
C LEU A 7 -23.00 -31.20 -13.37
N THR A 8 -24.13 -30.61 -12.96
CA THR A 8 -25.45 -31.23 -13.10
C THR A 8 -26.13 -30.71 -14.35
N TRP A 9 -26.59 -31.59 -15.24
CA TRP A 9 -27.38 -31.18 -16.41
C TRP A 9 -28.79 -30.75 -16.00
N GLN A 10 -29.23 -29.60 -16.52
CA GLN A 10 -30.62 -29.17 -16.45
C GLN A 10 -31.20 -29.18 -17.87
N PRO A 11 -32.23 -30.01 -18.15
CA PRO A 11 -32.88 -30.01 -19.44
C PRO A 11 -33.56 -28.65 -19.67
N GLY A 12 -33.49 -28.16 -20.90
CA GLY A 12 -34.20 -26.95 -21.30
C GLY A 12 -35.69 -27.23 -21.45
N SER A 13 -36.52 -26.20 -21.22
CA SER A 13 -37.95 -26.22 -21.52
C SER A 13 -38.29 -25.16 -22.55
N SER A 14 -39.37 -25.37 -23.31
CA SER A 14 -39.95 -24.37 -24.22
C SER A 14 -39.00 -23.87 -25.31
N GLY A 15 -38.32 -24.80 -26.00
CA GLY A 15 -37.43 -24.48 -27.14
C GLY A 15 -36.06 -23.92 -26.76
N ARG A 16 -35.73 -23.83 -25.46
CA ARG A 16 -34.38 -23.46 -25.00
C ARG A 16 -33.48 -24.69 -24.94
N SER A 17 -32.21 -24.53 -25.31
CA SER A 17 -31.19 -25.56 -25.08
C SER A 17 -31.02 -25.83 -23.58
N GLY A 18 -30.65 -27.06 -23.23
CA GLY A 18 -30.33 -27.38 -21.84
C GLY A 18 -29.01 -26.74 -21.40
N ARG A 19 -28.76 -26.73 -20.10
CA ARG A 19 -27.62 -26.03 -19.50
C ARG A 19 -26.94 -26.86 -18.43
N TRP A 20 -25.64 -26.65 -18.26
CA TRP A 20 -24.88 -27.23 -17.15
C TRP A 20 -24.96 -26.32 -15.92
N ARG A 21 -25.28 -26.89 -14.76
CA ARG A 21 -25.49 -26.17 -13.51
C ARG A 21 -24.41 -26.54 -12.48
N LYS A 22 -23.88 -25.55 -11.76
CA LYS A 22 -23.01 -25.72 -10.58
C LYS A 22 -23.42 -24.81 -9.44
N ARG A 23 -23.56 -25.37 -8.23
CA ARG A 23 -23.74 -24.58 -7.00
C ARG A 23 -22.38 -24.34 -6.35
N TYR A 24 -22.05 -23.08 -6.05
CA TYR A 24 -20.80 -22.68 -5.40
C TYR A 24 -20.99 -21.41 -4.57
N LYS A 25 -20.43 -21.37 -3.35
CA LYS A 25 -20.58 -20.25 -2.39
C LYS A 25 -22.02 -19.72 -2.29
N ARG A 26 -22.99 -20.64 -2.11
CA ARG A 26 -24.46 -20.39 -2.04
C ARG A 26 -25.12 -19.85 -3.32
N LYS A 27 -24.37 -19.48 -4.37
CA LYS A 27 -24.89 -19.07 -5.68
C LYS A 27 -24.93 -20.26 -6.65
N VAL A 28 -25.79 -20.17 -7.66
CA VAL A 28 -25.91 -21.16 -8.73
C VAL A 28 -25.43 -20.53 -10.03
N TYR A 29 -24.53 -21.21 -10.72
CA TYR A 29 -23.96 -20.81 -11.99
C TYR A 29 -24.44 -21.75 -13.09
N TYR A 30 -24.76 -21.16 -14.24
CA TYR A 30 -25.20 -21.87 -15.43
C TYR A 30 -24.17 -21.67 -16.53
N PHE A 31 -23.88 -22.73 -17.26
CA PHE A 31 -23.01 -22.75 -18.43
C PHE A 31 -23.82 -23.29 -19.60
N ASP A 32 -23.56 -22.77 -20.78
CA ASP A 32 -24.29 -23.19 -21.96
C ASP A 32 -24.05 -24.68 -22.23
N GLY A 33 -25.14 -25.36 -22.56
CA GLY A 33 -25.18 -26.78 -22.82
C GLY A 33 -25.43 -27.03 -24.30
N GLY A 34 -24.68 -27.98 -24.87
CA GLY A 34 -24.89 -28.45 -26.24
C GLY A 34 -26.17 -29.26 -26.39
N ASN A 35 -26.19 -30.18 -27.34
CA ASN A 35 -27.42 -30.85 -27.79
C ASN A 35 -28.01 -31.86 -26.77
N GLY A 36 -27.37 -32.06 -25.62
CA GLY A 36 -27.93 -32.88 -24.56
C GLY A 36 -26.92 -33.28 -23.48
N LYS A 37 -27.41 -34.04 -22.48
CA LYS A 37 -26.60 -34.55 -21.35
C LYS A 37 -25.41 -35.42 -21.79
N SER A 38 -25.50 -36.06 -22.96
CA SER A 38 -24.48 -36.98 -23.48
C SER A 38 -23.39 -36.29 -24.31
N ASP A 39 -23.52 -34.98 -24.56
CA ASP A 39 -22.56 -34.21 -25.35
C ASP A 39 -21.28 -33.96 -24.54
N ARG A 40 -20.26 -34.77 -24.82
CA ARG A 40 -18.96 -34.71 -24.13
C ARG A 40 -18.20 -33.42 -24.44
N ALA A 41 -18.30 -32.94 -25.68
CA ALA A 41 -17.62 -31.72 -26.09
C ALA A 41 -18.19 -30.53 -25.31
N ALA A 42 -19.52 -30.40 -25.28
CA ALA A 42 -20.19 -29.35 -24.51
C ALA A 42 -19.92 -29.44 -23.00
N TYR A 43 -19.85 -30.65 -22.44
CA TYR A 43 -19.51 -30.84 -21.02
C TYR A 43 -18.09 -30.36 -20.70
N ASN A 44 -17.10 -30.67 -21.55
CA ASN A 44 -15.72 -30.25 -21.33
C ASN A 44 -15.56 -28.72 -21.41
N VAL A 45 -16.20 -28.09 -22.40
CA VAL A 45 -16.22 -26.62 -22.53
C VAL A 45 -16.87 -25.97 -21.30
N ALA A 46 -18.00 -26.52 -20.83
CA ALA A 46 -18.65 -26.03 -19.61
C ALA A 46 -17.77 -26.22 -18.36
N LEU A 47 -16.96 -27.29 -18.30
CA LEU A 47 -16.03 -27.55 -17.21
C LEU A 47 -14.86 -26.56 -17.21
N GLU A 48 -14.29 -26.25 -18.38
CA GLU A 48 -13.25 -25.22 -18.53
C GLU A 48 -13.78 -23.84 -18.14
N ALA A 49 -14.96 -23.47 -18.66
CA ALA A 49 -15.64 -22.22 -18.29
C ALA A 49 -15.89 -22.14 -16.78
N TRP A 50 -16.27 -23.27 -16.15
CA TRP A 50 -16.42 -23.35 -14.70
C TRP A 50 -15.09 -23.15 -13.96
N VAL A 51 -13.99 -23.76 -14.41
CA VAL A 51 -12.67 -23.60 -13.77
C VAL A 51 -12.22 -22.14 -13.82
N ILE A 52 -12.37 -21.47 -14.97
CA ILE A 52 -12.03 -20.05 -15.14
C ILE A 52 -12.89 -19.18 -14.23
N LEU A 53 -14.21 -19.38 -14.24
CA LEU A 53 -15.14 -18.59 -13.43
C LEU A 53 -14.94 -18.83 -11.92
N LYS A 54 -14.66 -20.07 -11.51
CA LYS A 54 -14.31 -20.41 -10.13
C LYS A 54 -13.04 -19.67 -9.70
N ALA A 55 -12.00 -19.67 -10.52
CA ALA A 55 -10.76 -18.95 -10.24
C ALA A 55 -11.02 -17.45 -10.06
N LYS A 56 -11.83 -16.83 -10.94
CA LYS A 56 -12.24 -15.42 -10.80
C LYS A 56 -12.99 -15.14 -9.50
N ILE A 57 -13.93 -16.02 -9.11
CA ILE A 57 -14.69 -15.85 -7.86
C ILE A 57 -13.79 -16.04 -6.63
N ASP A 58 -12.86 -16.98 -6.69
CA ASP A 58 -11.93 -17.25 -5.60
C ASP A 58 -10.88 -16.13 -5.48
N GLN A 59 -10.51 -15.47 -6.57
CA GLN A 59 -9.69 -14.24 -6.57
C GLN A 59 -10.47 -13.02 -6.04
N ALA A 60 -11.73 -12.85 -6.47
CA ALA A 60 -12.51 -11.65 -6.16
C ALA A 60 -13.07 -11.62 -4.73
N THR A 61 -13.25 -12.79 -4.09
CA THR A 61 -13.75 -12.84 -2.71
C THR A 61 -12.58 -13.15 -1.77
N PRO A 62 -12.02 -12.16 -1.05
CA PRO A 62 -10.99 -12.45 -0.06
C PRO A 62 -11.53 -13.49 0.93
N ARG A 63 -10.65 -14.39 1.37
CA ARG A 63 -11.03 -15.39 2.38
C ARG A 63 -11.46 -14.65 3.66
N PRO A 64 -12.38 -15.22 4.46
CA PRO A 64 -12.72 -14.64 5.75
C PRO A 64 -11.44 -14.34 6.55
N HIS A 65 -11.34 -13.14 7.12
CA HIS A 65 -10.18 -12.64 7.87
C HIS A 65 -8.87 -12.45 7.08
N GLN A 66 -8.84 -12.72 5.77
CA GLN A 66 -7.63 -12.56 4.96
C GLN A 66 -7.07 -11.14 5.02
N VAL A 67 -7.94 -10.14 4.89
CA VAL A 67 -7.56 -8.73 4.95
C VAL A 67 -6.95 -8.39 6.31
N ASP A 68 -7.49 -8.94 7.40
CA ASP A 68 -6.93 -8.73 8.74
C ASP A 68 -5.52 -9.30 8.85
N TYR A 69 -5.26 -10.50 8.29
CA TYR A 69 -3.91 -11.09 8.24
C TYR A 69 -2.96 -10.25 7.40
N GLU A 70 -3.39 -9.82 6.22
CA GLU A 70 -2.58 -9.02 5.31
C GLU A 70 -2.16 -7.70 5.97
N ASN A 71 -3.11 -7.01 6.62
CA ASN A 71 -2.83 -5.77 7.35
C ASN A 71 -1.85 -5.99 8.51
N THR A 72 -2.06 -7.03 9.32
CA THR A 72 -1.15 -7.35 10.44
C THR A 72 0.23 -7.81 9.96
N ILE A 73 0.32 -8.53 8.83
CA ILE A 73 1.60 -8.87 8.20
C ILE A 73 2.32 -7.60 7.76
N GLN A 74 1.62 -6.67 7.08
CA GLN A 74 2.21 -5.40 6.67
C GLN A 74 2.71 -4.58 7.87
N GLU A 75 1.96 -4.56 8.97
CA GLU A 75 2.36 -3.91 10.21
C GLU A 75 3.69 -4.48 10.75
N TRP A 76 3.77 -5.81 10.90
CA TRP A 76 4.99 -6.48 11.37
C TRP A 76 6.17 -6.35 10.40
N GLU A 77 5.93 -6.28 9.09
CA GLU A 77 6.99 -6.02 8.10
C GLU A 77 7.58 -4.62 8.27
N LYS A 78 6.76 -3.61 8.55
CA LYS A 78 7.24 -2.25 8.84
C LYS A 78 8.08 -2.24 10.12
N VAL A 79 7.62 -2.91 11.17
CA VAL A 79 8.37 -3.07 12.43
C VAL A 79 9.73 -3.74 12.18
N PHE A 80 9.74 -4.88 11.47
CA PHE A 80 10.96 -5.61 11.14
C PHE A 80 11.97 -4.75 10.37
N GLN A 81 11.50 -4.02 9.35
CA GLN A 81 12.36 -3.15 8.53
C GLN A 81 12.94 -1.99 9.36
N TRP A 82 12.13 -1.33 10.19
CA TRP A 82 12.60 -0.26 11.06
C TRP A 82 13.64 -0.78 12.06
N SER A 83 13.36 -1.92 12.71
CA SER A 83 14.26 -2.54 13.70
C SER A 83 15.59 -2.94 13.10
N ASN A 84 15.60 -3.56 11.91
CA ASN A 84 16.85 -3.90 11.21
C ASN A 84 17.69 -2.67 10.89
N ARG A 85 17.06 -1.58 10.44
CA ARG A 85 17.76 -0.33 10.12
C ARG A 85 18.39 0.33 11.35
N HIS A 86 17.70 0.26 12.49
CA HIS A 86 18.15 0.87 13.75
C HIS A 86 18.92 -0.10 14.66
N ARG A 87 19.24 -1.31 14.17
CA ARG A 87 19.96 -2.36 14.90
C ARG A 87 19.28 -2.81 16.20
N ASP A 88 17.95 -2.73 16.25
CA ASP A 88 17.16 -3.31 17.34
C ASP A 88 16.93 -4.81 17.07
N ILE A 89 17.94 -5.61 17.41
CA ILE A 89 18.01 -7.04 17.11
C ILE A 89 16.84 -7.81 17.76
N ARG A 90 16.50 -7.47 19.00
CA ARG A 90 15.45 -8.19 19.76
C ARG A 90 14.09 -8.04 19.09
N THR A 91 13.72 -6.80 18.76
CA THR A 91 12.44 -6.54 18.09
C THR A 91 12.42 -7.09 16.67
N ALA A 92 13.55 -7.05 15.95
CA ALA A 92 13.67 -7.63 14.61
C ALA A 92 13.46 -9.16 14.61
N GLU A 93 14.11 -9.88 15.52
CA GLU A 93 13.95 -11.34 15.65
C GLU A 93 12.51 -11.73 15.96
N GLU A 94 11.86 -10.99 16.87
CA GLU A 94 10.46 -11.24 17.21
C GLU A 94 9.52 -10.97 16.04
N ALA A 95 9.70 -9.83 15.37
CA ALA A 95 8.93 -9.48 14.19
C ALA A 95 9.08 -10.55 13.10
N TYR A 96 10.29 -11.05 12.88
CA TYR A 96 10.55 -12.14 11.94
C TYR A 96 9.79 -13.42 12.31
N LYS A 97 9.87 -13.88 13.57
CA LYS A 97 9.14 -15.07 14.04
C LYS A 97 7.62 -14.93 13.88
N LYS A 98 7.09 -13.73 14.17
CA LYS A 98 5.66 -13.42 14.00
C LYS A 98 5.27 -13.43 12.52
N LEU A 99 6.07 -12.83 11.64
CA LEU A 99 5.83 -12.85 10.20
C LEU A 99 5.81 -14.26 9.63
N GLU A 100 6.77 -15.11 10.01
CA GLU A 100 6.81 -16.51 9.56
C GLU A 100 5.54 -17.26 9.99
N THR A 101 5.14 -17.08 11.25
CA THR A 101 3.92 -17.71 11.79
C THR A 101 2.66 -17.23 11.07
N LEU A 102 2.53 -15.92 10.84
CA LEU A 102 1.38 -15.33 10.16
C LEU A 102 1.29 -15.73 8.69
N LYS A 103 2.43 -15.74 7.97
CA LYS A 103 2.49 -16.18 6.57
C LYS A 103 2.13 -17.65 6.43
N LYS A 104 2.64 -18.51 7.31
CA LYS A 104 2.26 -19.93 7.35
C LYS A 104 0.77 -20.14 7.64
N ARG A 105 0.17 -19.33 8.50
CA ARG A 105 -1.28 -19.35 8.74
C ARG A 105 -2.08 -18.83 7.54
N LEU A 106 -1.57 -17.83 6.82
CA LEU A 106 -2.20 -17.28 5.62
C LEU A 106 -2.27 -18.29 4.47
N GLU A 107 -1.31 -19.20 4.38
CA GLU A 107 -1.31 -20.30 3.39
C GLU A 107 -2.35 -21.38 3.70
N ALA A 108 -2.85 -21.45 4.94
CA ALA A 108 -3.85 -22.44 5.31
C ALA A 108 -5.15 -22.28 4.49
N PRO A 109 -5.81 -23.39 4.10
CA PRO A 109 -7.02 -23.34 3.28
C PRO A 109 -8.21 -22.66 3.99
N SER A 110 -8.22 -22.69 5.33
CA SER A 110 -9.19 -22.01 6.17
C SER A 110 -8.49 -21.13 7.21
N LEU A 111 -8.74 -19.82 7.16
CA LEU A 111 -8.16 -18.86 8.09
C LEU A 111 -9.00 -18.78 9.37
N LYS A 112 -8.35 -18.94 10.52
CA LYS A 112 -8.95 -18.66 11.84
C LYS A 112 -8.81 -17.17 12.15
N PRO A 113 -9.74 -16.54 12.89
CA PRO A 113 -9.59 -15.16 13.34
C PRO A 113 -8.23 -14.91 14.00
N LEU A 114 -7.61 -13.76 13.73
CA LEU A 114 -6.36 -13.38 14.40
C LEU A 114 -6.60 -13.29 15.90
N ARG A 115 -5.61 -13.74 16.67
CA ARG A 115 -5.62 -13.52 18.12
C ARG A 115 -5.17 -12.11 18.42
N ARG A 116 -5.55 -11.61 19.60
CA ARG A 116 -5.11 -10.29 20.07
C ARG A 116 -3.58 -10.17 20.08
N GLU A 117 -2.90 -11.20 20.57
CA GLU A 117 -1.44 -11.35 20.62
C GLU A 117 -0.71 -11.40 19.26
N ASP A 118 -1.46 -11.55 18.16
CA ASP A 118 -0.89 -11.54 16.82
C ASP A 118 -0.69 -10.11 16.31
N ARG A 119 -1.36 -9.11 16.88
CA ARG A 119 -1.21 -7.69 16.52
C ARG A 119 0.00 -7.10 17.22
N PHE A 120 0.72 -6.21 16.55
CA PHE A 120 1.88 -5.57 17.18
C PHE A 120 1.45 -4.60 18.29
N THR A 121 0.37 -3.84 18.07
CA THR A 121 -0.17 -2.89 19.06
C THR A 121 -0.59 -3.53 20.38
N SER A 122 -0.98 -4.81 20.38
CA SER A 122 -1.48 -5.48 21.59
C SER A 122 -0.43 -5.57 22.70
N ARG A 123 0.85 -5.40 22.37
CA ARG A 123 1.95 -5.40 23.35
C ARG A 123 1.97 -4.15 24.22
N PHE A 124 1.33 -3.08 23.75
CA PHE A 124 1.22 -1.80 24.44
C PHE A 124 -0.15 -1.61 25.09
N GLU A 125 -1.08 -2.54 24.86
CA GLU A 125 -2.38 -2.50 25.51
C GLU A 125 -2.28 -3.12 26.89
N LEU A 126 -2.82 -2.42 27.89
CA LEU A 126 -2.92 -2.96 29.24
C LEU A 126 -3.75 -4.26 29.21
N PRO A 127 -3.33 -5.29 29.97
CA PRO A 127 -4.13 -6.50 30.11
C PRO A 127 -5.48 -6.09 30.66
N VAL A 128 -6.54 -6.53 29.99
CA VAL A 128 -7.90 -6.33 30.49
C VAL A 128 -8.03 -7.25 31.68
N ILE A 129 -7.89 -6.70 32.88
CA ILE A 129 -8.19 -7.42 34.11
C ILE A 129 -9.71 -7.48 34.18
N GLU A 130 -10.27 -8.66 33.95
CA GLU A 130 -11.69 -8.92 34.23
C GLU A 130 -11.89 -8.79 35.74
N LEU A 131 -12.46 -7.65 36.16
CA LEU A 131 -12.84 -7.45 37.54
C LEU A 131 -13.92 -8.48 37.89
N PRO A 132 -13.78 -9.23 38.98
CA PRO A 132 -14.79 -10.20 39.38
C PRO A 132 -16.14 -9.50 39.64
N ASP A 133 -17.23 -10.15 39.25
CA ASP A 133 -18.60 -9.59 39.24
C ASP A 133 -19.09 -9.10 40.62
N ASN A 134 -18.44 -9.55 41.69
CA ASN A 134 -18.72 -9.12 43.06
C ASN A 134 -18.25 -7.69 43.37
N LEU A 135 -17.23 -7.17 42.67
CA LEU A 135 -16.72 -5.81 42.88
C LEU A 135 -17.56 -4.76 42.13
N THR A 136 -18.03 -5.08 40.93
CA THR A 136 -18.90 -4.20 40.14
C THR A 136 -20.27 -4.02 40.78
N SER A 137 -20.81 -5.08 41.39
CA SER A 137 -22.06 -5.04 42.17
C SER A 137 -21.93 -4.33 43.53
N ALA A 138 -20.78 -4.41 44.19
CA ALA A 138 -20.50 -3.64 45.41
C ALA A 138 -20.31 -2.14 45.15
N ALA A 139 -19.60 -1.77 44.08
CA ALA A 139 -19.38 -0.37 43.70
C ALA A 139 -20.68 0.37 43.34
N SER A 140 -21.63 -0.32 42.70
CA SER A 140 -22.95 0.25 42.37
C SER A 140 -23.85 0.43 43.61
N ARG A 141 -23.63 -0.33 44.69
CA ARG A 141 -24.29 -0.11 45.99
C ARG A 141 -23.74 1.11 46.74
N ILE A 142 -22.41 1.28 46.76
CA ILE A 142 -21.75 2.40 47.44
C ILE A 142 -22.10 3.75 46.76
N ALA A 143 -22.25 3.76 45.43
CA ALA A 143 -22.62 4.95 44.68
C ALA A 143 -24.04 5.48 44.97
N LEU A 144 -24.91 4.67 45.59
CA LEU A 144 -26.31 5.03 45.86
C LEU A 144 -26.54 5.65 47.24
N GLU A 145 -25.59 5.57 48.19
CA GLU A 145 -25.95 5.80 49.59
C GLU A 145 -25.71 7.20 50.17
N GLN A 146 -24.76 8.06 49.73
CA GLN A 146 -24.59 9.31 50.51
C GLN A 146 -23.79 10.50 49.92
N VAL A 147 -23.78 10.74 48.61
CA VAL A 147 -23.16 11.99 48.10
C VAL A 147 -23.99 12.65 46.99
N GLN A 148 -24.66 13.77 47.31
CA GLN A 148 -25.24 14.67 46.31
C GLN A 148 -24.11 15.47 45.66
N PHE A 149 -23.49 14.92 44.61
CA PHE A 149 -22.65 15.73 43.73
C PHE A 149 -23.55 16.64 42.89
N GLY A 150 -23.28 17.96 42.92
CA GLY A 150 -23.92 18.91 42.01
C GLY A 150 -23.76 18.43 40.57
N SER A 151 -24.82 18.58 39.76
CA SER A 151 -24.92 18.07 38.39
C SER A 151 -23.72 18.49 37.54
N SER A 152 -22.68 17.65 37.52
CA SER A 152 -21.56 17.81 36.61
C SER A 152 -22.06 17.57 35.18
N PRO A 153 -21.55 18.29 34.17
CA PRO A 153 -21.92 18.03 32.80
C PRO A 153 -21.61 16.57 32.47
N LYS A 154 -22.62 15.83 31.98
CA LYS A 154 -22.48 14.42 31.62
C LYS A 154 -21.44 14.31 30.51
N LEU A 155 -20.24 13.85 30.86
CA LEU A 155 -19.22 13.51 29.89
C LEU A 155 -19.75 12.36 29.02
N THR A 156 -19.72 12.53 27.70
CA THR A 156 -20.02 11.43 26.78
C THR A 156 -18.98 10.33 26.96
N LYS A 157 -19.38 9.06 26.77
CA LYS A 157 -18.45 7.91 26.90
C LYS A 157 -17.19 8.09 26.04
N GLU A 158 -17.36 8.63 24.83
CA GLU A 158 -16.29 8.94 23.88
C GLU A 158 -15.29 9.96 24.44
N ARG A 159 -15.80 11.05 25.05
CA ARG A 159 -14.95 12.07 25.65
C ARG A 159 -14.28 11.59 26.93
N ALA A 160 -14.93 10.70 27.67
CA ALA A 160 -14.32 10.06 28.84
C ALA A 160 -13.16 9.16 28.44
N THR A 161 -13.33 8.37 27.37
CA THR A 161 -12.23 7.55 26.82
C THR A 161 -11.08 8.39 26.29
N GLU A 162 -11.37 9.51 25.63
CA GLU A 162 -10.34 10.43 25.11
C GLU A 162 -9.55 11.08 26.26
N ILE A 163 -10.23 11.58 27.30
CA ILE A 163 -9.57 12.16 28.48
C ILE A 163 -8.74 11.09 29.23
N LEU A 164 -9.25 9.87 29.37
CA LEU A 164 -8.50 8.77 29.99
C LEU A 164 -7.23 8.44 29.19
N GLN A 165 -7.29 8.41 27.86
CA GLN A 165 -6.11 8.20 27.01
C GLN A 165 -5.08 9.34 27.08
N LEU A 166 -5.56 10.56 27.34
CA LEU A 166 -4.71 11.75 27.45
C LEU A 166 -4.03 11.86 28.83
N LEU A 167 -4.67 11.33 29.87
CA LEU A 167 -4.15 11.28 31.25
C LEU A 167 -3.35 10.01 31.56
N ASP A 168 -3.45 8.98 30.71
CA ASP A 168 -2.73 7.73 30.90
C ASP A 168 -1.23 7.94 30.63
N GLY A 169 -0.44 8.14 31.68
CA GLY A 169 1.02 8.25 31.61
C GLY A 169 1.75 6.90 31.55
N SER A 170 1.05 5.79 31.27
CA SER A 170 1.66 4.46 31.34
C SER A 170 2.86 4.31 30.38
N PRO A 171 3.95 3.64 30.82
CA PRO A 171 5.10 3.36 29.96
C PRO A 171 4.71 2.62 28.68
N GLU A 172 3.70 1.76 28.73
CA GLU A 172 3.18 1.01 27.60
C GLU A 172 2.53 1.92 26.56
N ARG A 173 1.68 2.87 26.98
CA ARG A 173 1.08 3.86 26.08
C ARG A 173 2.15 4.71 25.41
N ILE A 174 3.10 5.22 26.19
CA ILE A 174 4.20 6.05 25.66
C ILE A 174 5.03 5.25 24.66
N ALA A 175 5.35 3.99 24.96
CA ALA A 175 6.07 3.12 24.03
C ALA A 175 5.28 2.86 22.73
N GLY A 176 3.96 2.68 22.83
CA GLY A 176 3.07 2.57 21.68
C GLY A 176 3.05 3.83 20.81
N GLU A 177 2.95 5.02 21.40
CA GLU A 177 3.00 6.29 20.68
C GLU A 177 4.34 6.51 19.99
N VAL A 178 5.44 6.23 20.68
CA VAL A 178 6.80 6.31 20.11
C VAL A 178 6.94 5.38 18.90
N TRP A 179 6.39 4.17 18.97
CA TRP A 179 6.38 3.26 17.82
C TRP A 179 5.50 3.76 16.68
N ALA A 180 4.31 4.27 16.97
CA ALA A 180 3.44 4.85 15.95
C ALA A 180 4.11 6.04 15.23
N ASP A 181 4.88 6.85 15.96
CA ASP A 181 5.65 7.97 15.40
C ASP A 181 6.83 7.50 14.54
N ARG A 182 7.57 6.48 15.00
CA ARG A 182 8.64 5.83 14.24
C ARG A 182 8.15 5.25 12.91
N LEU A 183 7.00 4.57 12.93
CA LEU A 183 6.41 3.98 11.73
C LEU A 183 5.90 5.06 10.76
N ARG A 184 5.28 6.13 11.27
CA ARG A 184 4.89 7.31 10.45
C ARG A 184 6.10 7.97 9.79
N SER A 185 7.19 8.15 10.54
CA SER A 185 8.43 8.71 10.03
C SER A 185 9.04 7.84 8.90
N GLU A 186 8.94 6.52 9.00
CA GLU A 186 9.37 5.60 7.93
C GLU A 186 8.49 5.64 6.69
N GLU A 187 7.18 5.78 6.84
CA GLU A 187 6.27 5.94 5.70
C GLU A 187 6.59 7.22 4.94
N HIS A 188 6.75 8.35 5.66
CA HIS A 188 7.21 9.60 5.07
C HIS A 188 8.58 9.47 4.39
N ARG A 189 9.51 8.69 4.98
CA ARG A 189 10.83 8.45 4.38
C ARG A 189 10.81 7.54 3.16
N LYS A 190 9.95 6.52 3.11
CA LYS A 190 9.79 5.66 1.92
C LYS A 190 9.16 6.42 0.76
N ILE A 191 8.18 7.28 1.07
CA ILE A 191 7.68 8.28 0.12
C ILE A 191 8.86 9.16 -0.36
N SER A 192 9.77 9.55 0.54
CA SER A 192 11.00 10.25 0.20
C SER A 192 12.07 9.42 -0.56
N SER A 193 12.04 8.07 -0.51
CA SER A 193 12.93 7.25 -1.35
C SER A 193 12.51 7.20 -2.82
N ASN A 194 11.24 7.50 -3.11
CA ASN A 194 10.78 7.87 -4.44
C ASN A 194 11.09 9.35 -4.76
N ASP A 195 11.66 10.11 -3.82
CA ASP A 195 12.00 11.54 -3.93
C ASP A 195 13.46 11.79 -4.32
N THR A 196 13.99 10.87 -5.13
CA THR A 196 15.32 10.98 -5.72
C THR A 196 15.26 11.64 -7.09
N LEU A 197 16.31 12.34 -7.48
CA LEU A 197 16.43 12.91 -8.81
C LEU A 197 16.30 11.83 -9.90
N TYR A 198 16.76 10.60 -9.65
CA TYR A 198 16.62 9.49 -10.59
C TYR A 198 15.15 9.18 -10.91
N SER A 199 14.31 8.95 -9.89
CA SER A 199 12.91 8.54 -10.07
C SER A 199 12.11 9.57 -10.85
N TYR A 200 12.24 10.86 -10.53
CA TYR A 200 11.48 11.90 -11.22
C TYR A 200 12.01 12.23 -12.62
N VAL A 201 13.31 12.03 -12.89
CA VAL A 201 13.82 12.12 -14.26
C VAL A 201 13.20 11.04 -15.14
N GLU A 202 13.11 9.80 -14.64
CA GLU A 202 12.46 8.70 -15.37
C GLU A 202 10.96 8.97 -15.56
N GLU A 203 10.26 9.45 -14.53
CA GLU A 203 8.85 9.82 -14.63
C GLU A 203 8.60 10.95 -15.66
N TYR A 204 9.47 11.97 -15.67
CA TYR A 204 9.40 13.03 -16.66
C TYR A 204 9.64 12.52 -18.08
N ILE A 205 10.59 11.60 -18.27
CA ILE A 205 10.85 10.96 -19.56
C ILE A 205 9.64 10.15 -20.01
N GLN A 206 9.03 9.35 -19.13
CA GLN A 206 7.80 8.59 -19.42
C GLN A 206 6.65 9.51 -19.84
N HIS A 207 6.47 10.64 -19.15
CA HIS A 207 5.47 11.64 -19.55
C HIS A 207 5.77 12.22 -20.95
N LYS A 208 7.04 12.40 -21.32
CA LYS A 208 7.43 12.84 -22.67
C LYS A 208 7.30 11.75 -23.73
N GLU A 209 7.45 10.48 -23.36
CA GLU A 209 7.18 9.34 -24.23
C GLU A 209 5.68 9.25 -24.57
N GLN A 210 4.80 9.51 -23.61
CA GLN A 210 3.36 9.59 -23.88
C GLN A 210 3.03 10.71 -24.88
N GLN A 211 3.67 11.88 -24.76
CA GLN A 211 3.52 12.97 -25.76
C GLN A 211 4.09 12.61 -27.13
N TYR A 212 5.11 11.75 -27.20
CA TYR A 212 5.60 11.21 -28.46
C TYR A 212 4.59 10.25 -29.09
N GLN A 213 3.95 9.39 -28.29
CA GLN A 213 2.92 8.47 -28.77
C GLN A 213 1.66 9.17 -29.32
N THR A 214 1.40 10.41 -28.89
CA THR A 214 0.29 11.23 -29.39
C THR A 214 0.70 12.20 -30.51
N ASP A 215 1.88 12.03 -31.11
CA ASP A 215 2.46 12.89 -32.17
C ASP A 215 2.67 14.37 -31.77
N GLU A 216 2.60 14.71 -30.48
CA GLU A 216 2.89 16.06 -29.97
C GLU A 216 4.40 16.36 -29.89
N LEU A 217 5.22 15.31 -29.89
CA LEU A 217 6.67 15.37 -29.77
C LEU A 217 7.31 14.53 -30.87
N THR A 218 8.43 14.98 -31.43
CA THR A 218 9.22 14.18 -32.38
C THR A 218 10.21 13.26 -31.66
N SER A 219 10.56 12.12 -32.27
CA SER A 219 11.53 11.16 -31.72
C SER A 219 12.89 11.80 -31.41
N ASN A 220 13.38 12.65 -32.31
CA ASN A 220 14.64 13.39 -32.12
C ASN A 220 14.57 14.32 -30.90
N ARG A 221 13.41 14.92 -30.64
CA ARG A 221 13.22 15.80 -29.49
C ARG A 221 13.18 15.03 -28.18
N LEU A 222 12.53 13.87 -28.16
CA LEU A 222 12.51 12.96 -27.01
C LEU A 222 13.93 12.49 -26.66
N TYR A 223 14.69 12.02 -27.66
CA TYR A 223 16.07 11.59 -27.47
C TYR A 223 16.96 12.70 -26.90
N ALA A 224 16.82 13.93 -27.42
CA ALA A 224 17.53 15.08 -26.88
C ALA A 224 17.17 15.37 -25.41
N ILE A 225 15.89 15.21 -25.01
CA ILE A 225 15.47 15.38 -23.62
C ILE A 225 16.13 14.33 -22.72
N GLN A 226 16.08 13.05 -23.12
CA GLN A 226 16.71 11.95 -22.38
C GLN A 226 18.20 12.22 -22.16
N LEU A 227 18.93 12.59 -23.22
CA LEU A 227 20.36 12.89 -23.16
C LEU A 227 20.68 14.08 -22.23
N HIS A 228 19.89 15.15 -22.31
CA HIS A 228 20.13 16.34 -21.50
C HIS A 228 19.89 16.06 -20.00
N LEU A 229 18.86 15.29 -19.68
CA LEU A 229 18.51 14.96 -18.30
C LEU A 229 19.43 13.89 -17.71
N SER A 230 19.89 12.92 -18.51
CA SER A 230 20.89 11.95 -18.05
C SER A 230 22.18 12.65 -17.65
N TYR A 231 22.66 13.61 -18.44
CA TYR A 231 23.85 14.40 -18.10
C TYR A 231 23.67 15.21 -16.81
N PHE A 232 22.49 15.85 -16.64
CA PHE A 232 22.19 16.58 -15.42
C PHE A 232 22.17 15.66 -14.18
N ARG A 233 21.52 14.50 -14.31
CA ARG A 233 21.44 13.48 -13.28
C ARG A 233 22.82 12.94 -12.89
N ASP A 234 23.64 12.61 -13.87
CA ASP A 234 24.97 12.03 -13.63
C ASP A 234 25.93 13.07 -13.02
N TRP A 235 25.78 14.36 -13.37
CA TRP A 235 26.53 15.45 -12.73
C TRP A 235 26.13 15.69 -11.28
N ARG A 236 24.82 15.71 -10.98
CA ARG A 236 24.33 16.03 -9.64
C ARG A 236 24.44 14.84 -8.68
N GLY A 237 24.22 13.63 -9.19
CA GLY A 237 24.09 12.40 -8.40
C GLY A 237 22.69 11.81 -8.54
N LYS A 238 22.62 10.48 -8.72
CA LYS A 238 21.34 9.76 -8.90
C LYS A 238 20.49 9.76 -7.62
N ASP A 239 21.17 9.67 -6.48
CA ASP A 239 20.55 9.55 -5.15
C ASP A 239 20.29 10.90 -4.48
N THR A 240 20.48 12.02 -5.19
CA THR A 240 20.21 13.35 -4.64
C THR A 240 18.72 13.51 -4.42
N ALA A 241 18.34 13.97 -3.22
CA ALA A 241 16.95 14.30 -2.91
C ALA A 241 16.49 15.52 -3.73
N ILE A 242 15.25 15.48 -4.24
CA ILE A 242 14.71 16.56 -5.09
C ILE A 242 14.48 17.86 -4.32
N SER A 243 14.19 17.75 -3.03
CA SER A 243 14.09 18.89 -2.11
C SER A 243 15.38 19.72 -2.04
N GLU A 244 16.54 19.16 -2.42
CA GLU A 244 17.81 19.88 -2.48
C GLU A 244 18.00 20.68 -3.80
N ILE A 245 17.11 20.52 -4.78
CA ILE A 245 17.19 21.21 -6.07
C ILE A 245 16.62 22.62 -5.91
N ASP A 246 17.53 23.57 -5.73
CA ASP A 246 17.24 24.99 -5.56
C ASP A 246 17.80 25.86 -6.71
N GLY A 247 17.63 27.18 -6.60
CA GLY A 247 18.19 28.13 -7.56
C GLY A 247 19.72 28.07 -7.64
N LYS A 248 20.39 27.80 -6.52
CA LYS A 248 21.85 27.65 -6.46
C LYS A 248 22.31 26.44 -7.28
N THR A 249 21.58 25.34 -7.25
CA THR A 249 21.85 24.14 -8.04
C THR A 249 21.78 24.44 -9.54
N LEU A 250 20.79 25.20 -9.99
CA LEU A 250 20.70 25.64 -11.39
C LEU A 250 21.84 26.59 -11.80
N MET A 251 22.26 27.48 -10.90
CA MET A 251 23.43 28.36 -11.14
C MET A 251 24.72 27.56 -11.26
N GLN A 252 24.94 26.58 -10.37
CA GLN A 252 26.07 25.66 -10.42
C GLN A 252 26.08 24.85 -11.71
N TYR A 253 24.93 24.33 -12.13
CA TYR A 253 24.81 23.60 -13.40
C TYR A 253 25.14 24.51 -14.58
N LYS A 254 24.64 25.75 -14.61
CA LYS A 254 24.99 26.73 -15.64
C LYS A 254 26.50 27.01 -15.69
N SER A 255 27.17 27.15 -14.54
CA SER A 255 28.63 27.30 -14.46
C SER A 255 29.34 26.08 -15.07
N ARG A 256 28.92 24.87 -14.69
CA ARG A 256 29.47 23.62 -15.22
C ARG A 256 29.36 23.53 -16.75
N LEU A 257 28.22 23.95 -17.31
CA LEU A 257 28.01 24.01 -18.76
C LEU A 257 28.92 25.04 -19.45
N LEU A 258 29.15 26.20 -18.82
CA LEU A 258 30.08 27.20 -19.34
C LEU A 258 31.53 26.72 -19.30
N ASP A 259 31.91 25.94 -18.29
CA ASP A 259 33.23 25.31 -18.23
C ASP A 259 33.45 24.32 -19.37
N GLU A 260 32.43 23.54 -19.75
CA GLU A 260 32.51 22.63 -20.92
C GLU A 260 32.66 23.40 -22.24
N VAL A 261 32.02 24.57 -22.36
CA VAL A 261 32.22 25.46 -23.52
C VAL A 261 33.63 26.05 -23.52
N LYS A 262 34.15 26.47 -22.36
CA LYS A 262 35.51 26.99 -22.23
C LYS A 262 36.55 25.94 -22.61
N LYS A 263 36.32 24.67 -22.25
CA LYS A 263 37.15 23.52 -22.64
C LYS A 263 37.03 23.14 -24.12
N LYS A 264 36.15 23.80 -24.89
CA LYS A 264 35.83 23.52 -26.30
C LYS A 264 35.25 22.12 -26.54
N ASN A 265 34.74 21.46 -25.50
CA ASN A 265 34.02 20.20 -25.67
C ASN A 265 32.67 20.45 -26.36
N TRP A 266 31.98 21.52 -25.97
CA TRP A 266 30.64 21.86 -26.46
C TRP A 266 30.56 23.26 -27.07
N GLY A 267 29.64 23.44 -28.02
CA GLY A 267 29.25 24.75 -28.52
C GLY A 267 28.32 25.50 -27.54
N ARG A 268 28.28 26.83 -27.63
CA ARG A 268 27.37 27.68 -26.83
C ARG A 268 25.90 27.30 -27.00
N THR A 269 25.52 26.95 -28.22
CA THR A 269 24.15 26.53 -28.56
C THR A 269 23.79 25.22 -27.83
N THR A 270 24.67 24.23 -27.84
CA THR A 270 24.49 22.96 -27.13
C THR A 270 24.27 23.18 -25.63
N ALA A 271 25.16 23.94 -24.99
CA ALA A 271 25.03 24.28 -23.57
C ALA A 271 23.68 24.98 -23.25
N ARG A 272 23.23 25.88 -24.14
CA ARG A 272 21.91 26.52 -24.00
C ARG A 272 20.77 25.50 -24.06
N HIS A 273 20.82 24.53 -24.97
CA HIS A 273 19.76 23.51 -25.08
C HIS A 273 19.67 22.63 -23.82
N TYR A 274 20.80 22.20 -23.27
CA TYR A 274 20.84 21.43 -22.01
C TYR A 274 20.20 22.23 -20.86
N LEU A 275 20.58 23.51 -20.72
CA LEU A 275 20.02 24.38 -19.68
C LEU A 275 18.51 24.60 -19.85
N VAL A 276 18.03 24.77 -21.08
CA VAL A 276 16.60 24.95 -21.37
C VAL A 276 15.80 23.70 -20.99
N THR A 277 16.31 22.50 -21.32
CA THR A 277 15.65 21.24 -20.94
C THR A 277 15.59 21.07 -19.43
N VAL A 278 16.69 21.29 -18.71
CA VAL A 278 16.70 21.18 -17.24
C VAL A 278 15.78 22.22 -16.59
N LYS A 279 15.71 23.45 -17.11
CA LYS A 279 14.74 24.44 -16.63
C LYS A 279 13.29 24.02 -16.84
N ALA A 280 12.98 23.35 -17.96
CA ALA A 280 11.65 22.82 -18.22
C ALA A 280 11.30 21.67 -17.26
N PHE A 281 12.26 20.78 -16.98
CA PHE A 281 12.13 19.73 -15.99
C PHE A 281 11.88 20.29 -14.58
N VAL A 282 12.70 21.25 -14.12
CA VAL A 282 12.51 21.87 -12.79
C VAL A 282 11.19 22.63 -12.69
N ARG A 283 10.72 23.24 -13.79
CA ARG A 283 9.37 23.83 -13.82
C ARG A 283 8.29 22.77 -13.67
N TRP A 284 8.45 21.62 -14.30
CA TRP A 284 7.52 20.51 -14.15
C TRP A 284 7.52 19.96 -12.71
N LEU A 285 8.69 19.79 -12.08
CA LEU A 285 8.79 19.42 -10.66
C LEU A 285 8.00 20.36 -9.75
N TRP A 286 8.02 21.66 -10.04
CA TRP A 286 7.22 22.64 -9.31
C TRP A 286 5.71 22.50 -9.59
N GLN A 287 5.32 22.18 -10.83
CA GLN A 287 3.90 22.00 -11.18
C GLN A 287 3.25 20.78 -10.51
N ILE A 288 4.03 19.74 -10.23
CA ILE A 288 3.58 18.55 -9.51
C ILE A 288 3.83 18.64 -7.99
N GLU A 289 4.19 19.84 -7.50
CA GLU A 289 4.46 20.12 -6.07
C GLU A 289 5.60 19.31 -5.44
N ALA A 290 6.50 18.73 -6.25
CA ALA A 290 7.68 18.01 -5.77
C ALA A 290 8.76 18.93 -5.19
N ILE A 291 8.77 20.22 -5.56
CA ILE A 291 9.62 21.24 -4.96
C ILE A 291 8.78 22.40 -4.42
N PRO A 292 9.10 22.93 -3.22
CA PRO A 292 8.26 23.89 -2.52
C PRO A 292 8.25 25.29 -3.16
N SER A 293 9.29 25.64 -3.92
CA SER A 293 9.39 26.95 -4.57
C SER A 293 10.02 26.83 -5.94
N ARG A 294 9.53 27.65 -6.88
CA ARG A 294 10.08 27.73 -8.23
C ARG A 294 11.39 28.52 -8.20
N PRO A 295 12.55 27.91 -8.51
CA PRO A 295 13.80 28.65 -8.55
C PRO A 295 13.76 29.70 -9.68
N ARG A 296 14.10 30.94 -9.33
CA ARG A 296 14.11 32.11 -10.23
C ARG A 296 15.47 32.24 -10.94
#